data_AF-A0AAW3SRK9-F1
#
_entry.id   AF-A0AAW3SRK9-F1
#
_cell.length_a   1.000
_cell.length_b   1.000
_cell.length_c   1.000
_cell.angle_alpha   90.00
_cell.angle_beta   90.00
_cell.angle_gamma   90.00
#
_symmetry.space_group_name_H-M   'P 1'
#
loop_
_entity.id
_entity.type
_entity.pdbx_description
1 polymer ?
#
loop_
_entity_poly.entity_id
_entity_poly.type
_entity_poly.pdbx_seq_one_letter_code
_entity_poly.pdbx_strand_id
1 'polypeptide(L)'
;MHKLRFAIPMVLMLAGCGDEPENSVQPEPEKAPAPTFSITTDDPDINRLLPAIRHLLPGLDKYSEQFQEKTIEHNRFLTIKFHIPDNASIPAEYVAAGHNCFIEINDDRTGMKISQSACLATLFDRQSVQINSDYWVYFYPNDLTYPPHDFANMSNAERIDIAKNYLNKVAKTIESAQQKGNLAGYDVPNYGRQFGYIAGEGKRFLTQDVIQPYSSCLMVGFRAHEWWSEQIRFAHDPAPNDPQKMASAIQRIKTAYDGYKISAAECSKDIKSVPKKPQPTERLPPTPDNKPPRPGCLMVFIPDNTTEWNCPINKG
;
A
#
# COMPACT_ATOMS: atom_id res chain seq x y z
N MET A 1 10.86 32.88 -67.47
CA MET A 1 9.61 33.06 -68.26
C MET A 1 9.41 31.77 -69.05
N HIS A 2 8.33 31.00 -69.06
CA HIS A 2 6.96 31.14 -68.56
C HIS A 2 6.45 29.77 -68.07
N LYS A 3 5.42 29.83 -67.21
CA LYS A 3 4.60 28.73 -66.69
C LYS A 3 3.81 28.07 -67.83
N LEU A 4 3.39 26.82 -67.66
CA LEU A 4 1.98 26.48 -67.85
C LEU A 4 1.57 25.22 -67.07
N ARG A 5 0.46 25.36 -66.34
CA ARG A 5 -0.27 24.35 -65.57
C ARG A 5 -1.39 23.76 -66.44
N PHE A 6 -1.74 22.50 -66.29
CA PHE A 6 -3.09 21.93 -66.52
C PHE A 6 -3.19 20.64 -65.69
N ALA A 7 -3.89 20.63 -64.55
CA ALA A 7 -5.34 20.42 -64.35
C ALA A 7 -5.77 18.95 -64.49
N ILE A 8 -6.19 18.38 -63.35
CA ILE A 8 -6.74 17.04 -63.12
C ILE A 8 -8.19 16.97 -63.65
N PRO A 9 -8.67 15.83 -64.15
CA PRO A 9 -10.08 15.47 -64.05
C PRO A 9 -10.30 14.43 -62.95
N MET A 10 -11.13 14.84 -62.00
CA MET A 10 -11.75 14.08 -60.93
C MET A 10 -12.79 13.12 -61.56
N VAL A 11 -12.71 11.82 -61.27
CA VAL A 11 -13.79 10.88 -61.53
C VAL A 11 -14.37 10.44 -60.19
N LEU A 12 -15.57 10.94 -59.90
CA LEU A 12 -16.46 10.43 -58.86
C LEU A 12 -17.07 9.10 -59.34
N MET A 13 -16.93 8.05 -58.54
CA MET A 13 -17.79 6.87 -58.56
C MET A 13 -18.44 6.78 -57.17
N LEU A 14 -19.75 7.01 -57.10
CA LEU A 14 -20.56 6.83 -55.90
C LEU A 14 -21.30 5.49 -55.98
N ALA A 15 -21.16 4.75 -54.87
CA ALA A 15 -22.11 3.83 -54.24
C ALA A 15 -22.61 2.59 -55.00
N GLY A 16 -22.16 1.43 -54.51
CA GLY A 16 -22.99 0.22 -54.40
C GLY A 16 -22.95 -0.27 -52.95
N CYS A 17 -24.09 -0.24 -52.26
CA CYS A 17 -24.30 -0.92 -50.97
C CYS A 17 -24.20 -2.43 -51.18
N GLY A 18 -23.44 -3.10 -50.31
CA GLY A 18 -23.46 -4.55 -50.16
C GLY A 18 -23.18 -4.87 -48.70
N ASP A 19 -24.16 -5.50 -48.05
CA ASP A 19 -24.14 -5.90 -46.64
C ASP A 19 -22.95 -6.78 -46.28
N GLU A 20 -22.52 -6.65 -45.03
CA GLU A 20 -21.33 -7.26 -44.42
C GLU A 20 -21.33 -8.80 -44.40
N PRO A 21 -20.17 -9.40 -44.11
CA PRO A 21 -20.06 -9.92 -42.74
C PRO A 21 -18.86 -9.35 -41.98
N GLU A 22 -19.17 -8.76 -40.83
CA GLU A 22 -18.26 -8.47 -39.73
C GLU A 22 -17.50 -9.73 -39.35
N ASN A 23 -16.20 -9.77 -39.65
CA ASN A 23 -15.14 -10.32 -38.80
C ASN A 23 -13.85 -10.47 -39.62
N SER A 24 -13.19 -9.34 -39.86
CA SER A 24 -11.75 -9.34 -40.08
C SER A 24 -11.13 -8.43 -39.03
N VAL A 25 -11.04 -8.95 -37.81
CA VAL A 25 -10.15 -8.38 -36.78
C VAL A 25 -8.74 -8.51 -37.34
N GLN A 26 -8.21 -7.41 -37.88
CA GLN A 26 -6.78 -7.28 -38.07
C GLN A 26 -6.15 -7.34 -36.67
N PRO A 27 -5.15 -8.21 -36.43
CA PRO A 27 -4.41 -8.19 -35.18
C PRO A 27 -3.81 -6.79 -35.00
N GLU A 28 -4.29 -6.07 -33.99
CA GLU A 28 -3.65 -4.85 -33.51
C GLU A 28 -2.19 -5.23 -33.19
N PRO A 29 -1.18 -4.48 -33.71
CA PRO A 29 0.21 -4.81 -33.45
C PRO A 29 0.41 -4.83 -31.93
N GLU A 30 0.92 -5.97 -31.45
CA GLU A 30 1.23 -6.22 -30.05
C GLU A 30 2.02 -5.02 -29.51
N LYS A 31 1.34 -4.18 -28.72
CA LYS A 31 1.93 -2.97 -28.14
C LYS A 31 3.17 -3.40 -27.37
N ALA A 32 4.33 -2.89 -27.78
CA ALA A 32 5.57 -3.12 -27.04
C ALA A 32 5.32 -2.85 -25.54
N PRO A 33 5.86 -3.70 -24.64
CA PRO A 33 5.65 -3.52 -23.22
C PRO A 33 6.05 -2.11 -22.80
N ALA A 34 5.22 -1.48 -21.97
CA ALA A 34 5.46 -0.12 -21.54
C ALA A 34 6.87 0.01 -20.92
N PRO A 35 7.61 1.08 -21.24
CA PRO A 35 8.96 1.27 -20.76
C PRO A 35 8.98 1.26 -19.23
N THR A 36 9.98 0.58 -18.67
CA THR A 36 10.09 0.31 -17.24
C THR A 36 11.34 0.99 -16.71
N PHE A 37 11.20 1.80 -15.66
CA PHE A 37 12.34 2.36 -14.98
C PHE A 37 13.16 1.26 -14.30
N SER A 38 14.42 1.17 -14.68
CA SER A 38 15.42 0.29 -14.07
C SER A 38 16.67 1.06 -13.70
N ILE A 39 17.30 0.64 -12.61
CA ILE A 39 18.63 1.09 -12.19
C ILE A 39 19.43 -0.14 -11.78
N THR A 40 20.69 -0.21 -12.22
CA THR A 40 21.57 -1.34 -11.86
C THR A 40 22.17 -1.07 -10.49
N THR A 41 21.90 -1.94 -9.51
CA THR A 41 22.41 -1.81 -8.15
C THR A 41 22.36 -3.14 -7.40
N ASP A 42 23.32 -3.36 -6.51
CA ASP A 42 23.35 -4.44 -5.53
C ASP A 42 22.73 -4.04 -4.18
N ASP A 43 22.25 -2.80 -4.04
CA ASP A 43 21.62 -2.33 -2.80
C ASP A 43 20.30 -3.08 -2.55
N PRO A 44 20.19 -3.85 -1.43
CA PRO A 44 19.02 -4.68 -1.17
C PRO A 44 17.77 -3.86 -0.84
N ASP A 45 17.93 -2.64 -0.29
CA ASP A 45 16.80 -1.76 -0.02
C ASP A 45 16.26 -1.18 -1.33
N ILE A 46 17.10 -0.72 -2.25
CA ILE A 46 16.63 -0.24 -3.55
C ILE A 46 15.90 -1.36 -4.31
N ASN A 47 16.51 -2.55 -4.38
CA ASN A 47 15.89 -3.69 -5.06
C ASN A 47 14.52 -4.05 -4.48
N ARG A 48 14.35 -3.92 -3.16
CA ARG A 48 13.09 -4.15 -2.46
C ARG A 48 12.07 -3.02 -2.66
N LEU A 49 12.49 -1.77 -2.69
CA LEU A 49 11.63 -0.59 -2.67
C LEU A 49 11.22 -0.10 -4.06
N LEU A 50 12.05 -0.32 -5.07
CA LEU A 50 11.88 0.25 -6.41
C LEU A 50 10.53 -0.06 -7.07
N PRO A 51 9.96 -1.28 -6.97
CA PRO A 51 8.63 -1.56 -7.52
C PRO A 51 7.54 -0.65 -6.92
N ALA A 52 7.59 -0.41 -5.62
CA ALA A 52 6.64 0.43 -4.93
C ALA A 52 6.84 1.92 -5.31
N ILE A 53 8.08 2.37 -5.37
CA ILE A 53 8.41 3.74 -5.79
C ILE A 53 7.86 4.02 -7.20
N ARG A 54 8.07 3.09 -8.14
CA ARG A 54 7.56 3.18 -9.53
C ARG A 54 6.03 3.22 -9.59
N HIS A 55 5.36 2.44 -8.74
CA HIS A 55 3.90 2.46 -8.67
C HIS A 55 3.35 3.82 -8.23
N LEU A 56 4.01 4.50 -7.29
CA LEU A 56 3.60 5.84 -6.86
C LEU A 56 3.94 6.96 -7.82
N LEU A 57 5.04 6.78 -8.52
CA LEU A 57 5.62 7.77 -9.40
C LEU A 57 5.48 7.26 -10.83
N PRO A 58 4.27 7.29 -11.42
CA PRO A 58 4.02 6.73 -12.74
C PRO A 58 4.90 7.39 -13.82
N GLY A 59 5.35 8.62 -13.59
CA GLY A 59 6.31 9.32 -14.43
C GLY A 59 7.68 8.64 -14.49
N LEU A 60 8.06 7.84 -13.48
CA LEU A 60 9.30 7.06 -13.53
C LEU A 60 9.31 6.13 -14.73
N ASP A 61 8.26 5.33 -14.90
CA ASP A 61 8.15 4.37 -15.99
C ASP A 61 7.88 5.09 -17.32
N LYS A 62 6.93 6.03 -17.32
CA LYS A 62 6.54 6.79 -18.52
C LYS A 62 7.70 7.52 -19.20
N TYR A 63 8.61 8.10 -18.42
CA TYR A 63 9.75 8.87 -18.94
C TYR A 63 11.09 8.14 -18.77
N SER A 64 11.06 6.86 -18.38
CA SER A 64 12.24 6.08 -17.96
C SER A 64 13.40 6.08 -18.96
N GLU A 65 13.10 6.00 -20.25
CA GLU A 65 14.08 5.96 -21.34
C GLU A 65 14.82 7.29 -21.53
N GLN A 66 14.24 8.39 -21.07
CA GLN A 66 14.79 9.74 -21.24
C GLN A 66 15.73 10.14 -20.10
N PHE A 67 15.66 9.45 -18.97
CA PHE A 67 16.51 9.72 -17.82
C PHE A 67 17.93 9.20 -18.04
N GLN A 68 18.91 10.04 -17.75
CA GLN A 68 20.34 9.77 -17.88
C GLN A 68 21.01 9.69 -16.52
N GLU A 69 22.27 9.23 -16.48
CA GLU A 69 23.12 9.27 -15.28
C GLU A 69 22.46 8.70 -14.02
N LYS A 70 21.74 7.58 -14.18
CA LYS A 70 21.03 6.91 -13.09
C LYS A 70 22.04 6.30 -12.10
N THR A 71 22.07 6.80 -10.87
CA THR A 71 22.98 6.32 -9.82
C THR A 71 22.30 6.18 -8.47
N ILE A 72 22.86 5.33 -7.62
CA ILE A 72 22.51 5.24 -6.20
C ILE A 72 23.59 5.97 -5.41
N GLU A 73 23.18 6.86 -4.50
CA GLU A 73 24.08 7.59 -3.60
C GLU A 73 23.70 7.30 -2.14
N HIS A 74 24.72 7.03 -1.31
CA HIS A 74 24.59 6.87 0.14
C HIS A 74 25.22 8.08 0.85
N ASN A 75 24.54 9.22 0.76
CA ASN A 75 24.96 10.44 1.44
C ASN A 75 24.29 10.50 2.82
N ARG A 76 23.57 11.59 3.12
CA ARG A 76 22.74 11.69 4.32
C ARG A 76 21.57 10.69 4.33
N PHE A 77 21.08 10.34 3.15
CA PHE A 77 19.99 9.40 2.92
C PHE A 77 20.35 8.45 1.77
N LEU A 78 19.64 7.33 1.68
CA LEU A 78 19.69 6.45 0.51
C LEU A 78 18.98 7.16 -0.64
N THR A 79 19.66 7.46 -1.75
CA THR A 79 19.14 8.34 -2.79
C THR A 79 19.23 7.71 -4.17
N ILE A 80 18.13 7.72 -4.93
CA ILE A 80 18.13 7.46 -6.37
C ILE A 80 18.29 8.80 -7.08
N LYS A 81 19.37 8.94 -7.86
CA LYS A 81 19.66 10.13 -8.65
C LYS A 81 19.56 9.81 -10.13
N PHE A 82 19.07 10.76 -10.91
CA PHE A 82 19.10 10.73 -12.37
C PHE A 82 18.98 12.15 -12.93
N HIS A 83 19.42 12.31 -14.18
CA HIS A 83 19.38 13.56 -14.92
C HIS A 83 18.26 13.53 -15.97
N ILE A 84 17.56 14.66 -16.13
CA ILE A 84 16.64 14.91 -17.23
C ILE A 84 17.35 15.82 -18.25
N PRO A 85 17.68 15.33 -19.45
CA PRO A 85 18.41 16.14 -20.42
C PRO A 85 17.54 17.25 -21.00
N ASP A 86 18.17 18.30 -21.54
CA ASP A 86 17.47 19.46 -22.11
C ASP A 86 16.53 19.12 -23.27
N ASN A 87 16.83 18.04 -23.99
CA ASN A 87 16.05 17.55 -25.13
C ASN A 87 14.99 16.50 -24.75
N ALA A 88 14.71 16.32 -23.46
CA ALA A 88 13.68 15.40 -23.00
C ALA A 88 12.30 15.79 -23.55
N SER A 89 11.59 14.81 -24.11
CA SER A 89 10.17 14.88 -24.48
C SER A 89 9.28 14.68 -23.24
N ILE A 90 9.43 15.58 -22.28
CA ILE A 90 8.60 15.70 -21.06
C ILE A 90 7.74 16.97 -21.22
N PRO A 91 6.47 17.00 -20.75
CA PRO A 91 5.62 18.17 -20.88
C PRO A 91 6.32 19.45 -20.40
N ALA A 92 6.35 20.47 -21.27
CA ALA A 92 7.11 21.69 -21.03
C ALA A 92 6.65 22.43 -19.77
N GLU A 93 5.38 22.30 -19.42
CA GLU A 93 4.77 22.84 -18.21
C GLU A 93 5.32 22.23 -16.92
N TYR A 94 6.04 21.10 -16.98
CA TYR A 94 6.73 20.53 -15.82
C TYR A 94 8.07 21.23 -15.57
N VAL A 95 8.60 21.97 -16.56
CA VAL A 95 9.87 22.70 -16.46
C VAL A 95 11.03 21.79 -16.03
N ALA A 96 11.06 20.57 -16.56
CA ALA A 96 11.96 19.50 -16.10
C ALA A 96 13.28 19.39 -16.87
N ALA A 97 13.36 20.02 -18.04
CA ALA A 97 14.56 20.01 -18.89
C ALA A 97 15.79 20.53 -18.11
N GLY A 98 16.88 19.77 -18.15
CA GLY A 98 18.16 20.11 -17.54
C GLY A 98 18.26 19.84 -16.04
N HIS A 99 17.20 19.35 -15.38
CA HIS A 99 17.20 19.13 -13.94
C HIS A 99 17.87 17.82 -13.52
N ASN A 100 18.57 17.87 -12.39
CA ASN A 100 18.99 16.69 -11.64
C ASN A 100 17.92 16.35 -10.60
N CYS A 101 17.38 15.15 -10.69
CA CYS A 101 16.33 14.67 -9.81
C CYS A 101 16.88 13.70 -8.76
N PHE A 102 16.37 13.85 -7.55
CA PHE A 102 16.76 13.06 -6.38
C PHE A 102 15.49 12.52 -5.72
N ILE A 103 15.42 11.20 -5.60
CA ILE A 103 14.45 10.51 -4.77
C ILE A 103 15.21 10.06 -3.53
N GLU A 104 15.15 10.88 -2.47
CA GLU A 104 15.76 10.56 -1.17
C GLU A 104 14.84 9.62 -0.42
N ILE A 105 15.35 8.54 0.18
CA ILE A 105 14.61 7.58 0.98
C ILE A 105 15.05 7.74 2.44
N ASN A 106 14.10 7.92 3.35
CA ASN A 106 14.42 8.10 4.76
C ASN A 106 14.99 6.83 5.41
N ASP A 107 15.55 6.97 6.62
CA ASP A 107 16.29 5.90 7.30
C ASP A 107 15.45 4.66 7.59
N ASP A 108 14.16 4.84 7.85
CA ASP A 108 13.22 3.74 8.15
C ASP A 108 12.61 3.09 6.89
N ARG A 109 12.93 3.59 5.69
CA ARG A 109 12.43 3.11 4.39
C ARG A 109 10.91 3.18 4.24
N THR A 110 10.27 4.16 4.89
CA THR A 110 8.82 4.38 4.85
C THR A 110 8.40 5.68 4.17
N GLY A 111 9.36 6.47 3.68
CA GLY A 111 9.06 7.70 2.97
C GLY A 111 10.16 8.10 2.00
N MET A 112 9.77 8.86 0.98
CA MET A 112 10.70 9.49 0.04
C MET A 112 10.49 10.99 0.00
N LYS A 113 11.54 11.72 -0.32
CA LYS A 113 11.47 13.15 -0.59
C LYS A 113 11.95 13.40 -2.01
N ILE A 114 11.25 14.28 -2.73
CA ILE A 114 11.68 14.78 -4.03
C ILE A 114 11.71 16.29 -3.89
N SER A 115 12.93 16.85 -3.84
CA SER A 115 13.20 18.22 -3.39
C SER A 115 12.97 19.30 -4.46
N GLN A 116 12.66 18.94 -5.70
CA GLN A 116 12.43 19.87 -6.81
C GLN A 116 11.04 19.72 -7.41
N SER A 117 10.33 20.84 -7.59
CA SER A 117 8.98 20.88 -8.17
C SER A 117 8.93 20.31 -9.59
N ALA A 118 9.95 20.56 -10.40
CA ALA A 118 10.05 20.03 -11.75
C ALA A 118 10.16 18.50 -11.78
N CYS A 119 10.97 17.94 -10.87
CA CYS A 119 11.08 16.50 -10.66
C CYS A 119 9.78 15.92 -10.10
N LEU A 120 9.12 16.60 -9.16
CA LEU A 120 7.82 16.19 -8.64
C LEU A 120 6.77 16.11 -9.77
N ALA A 121 6.64 17.16 -10.57
CA ALA A 121 5.67 17.22 -11.67
C ALA A 121 5.91 16.09 -12.69
N THR A 122 7.19 15.86 -13.02
CA THR A 122 7.61 14.77 -13.92
C THR A 122 7.27 13.41 -13.34
N LEU A 123 7.70 13.13 -12.10
CA LEU A 123 7.59 11.79 -11.51
C LEU A 123 6.15 11.43 -11.16
N PHE A 124 5.32 12.41 -10.81
CA PHE A 124 3.89 12.22 -10.60
C PHE A 124 3.03 12.36 -11.86
N ASP A 125 3.65 12.69 -12.99
CA ASP A 125 3.00 12.94 -14.29
C ASP A 125 1.84 13.95 -14.19
N ARG A 126 2.05 15.07 -13.49
CA ARG A 126 1.04 16.12 -13.32
C ARG A 126 1.66 17.49 -13.05
N GLN A 127 1.09 18.55 -13.63
CA GLN A 127 1.62 19.92 -13.52
C GLN A 127 1.47 20.52 -12.11
N SER A 128 0.37 20.23 -11.42
CA SER A 128 0.12 20.73 -10.06
C SER A 128 0.31 19.62 -9.05
N VAL A 129 1.52 19.54 -8.49
CA VAL A 129 1.80 18.72 -7.32
C VAL A 129 1.89 19.66 -6.12
N GLN A 130 0.79 19.82 -5.36
CA GLN A 130 0.80 20.52 -4.07
C GLN A 130 1.42 19.66 -2.95
N ILE A 131 2.61 19.14 -3.23
CA ILE A 131 3.44 18.47 -2.22
C ILE A 131 4.57 19.44 -1.96
N ASN A 132 4.63 19.97 -0.74
CA ASN A 132 5.75 20.81 -0.35
C ASN A 132 7.02 19.93 -0.39
N SER A 133 7.96 20.29 -1.27
CA SER A 133 9.20 19.56 -1.58
C SER A 133 10.13 19.39 -0.38
N ASP A 134 9.91 20.14 0.70
CA ASP A 134 10.65 20.03 1.96
C ASP A 134 10.11 18.90 2.87
N TYR A 135 8.95 18.33 2.53
CA TYR A 135 8.33 17.26 3.31
C TYR A 135 8.44 15.92 2.59
N TRP A 136 8.74 14.89 3.39
CA TRP A 136 8.67 13.49 2.97
C TRP A 136 7.26 13.16 2.46
N VAL A 137 7.19 12.67 1.22
CA VAL A 137 6.09 11.89 0.68
C VAL A 137 6.22 10.50 1.28
N TYR A 138 5.45 10.25 2.33
CA TYR A 138 5.39 8.93 2.92
C TYR A 138 4.74 7.97 1.95
N PHE A 139 5.44 6.87 1.76
CA PHE A 139 4.95 5.76 1.00
C PHE A 139 5.32 4.51 1.74
N TYR A 140 4.32 3.76 2.17
CA TYR A 140 4.59 2.44 2.68
C TYR A 140 4.83 1.56 1.47
N PRO A 141 6.02 0.98 1.30
CA PRO A 141 6.29 0.07 0.19
C PRO A 141 5.25 -1.06 0.16
N ASN A 142 4.84 -1.48 1.36
CA ASN A 142 3.81 -2.48 1.58
C ASN A 142 2.40 -2.02 1.21
N ASP A 143 2.06 -0.72 1.15
CA ASP A 143 0.72 -0.22 0.78
C ASP A 143 0.47 -0.20 -0.72
N LEU A 144 1.54 0.03 -1.47
CA LEU A 144 1.52 0.17 -2.93
C LEU A 144 1.55 -1.18 -3.62
N THR A 145 2.04 -2.17 -2.89
CA THR A 145 1.94 -3.58 -3.21
C THR A 145 1.05 -4.30 -2.19
N TYR A 146 0.08 -3.63 -1.54
CA TYR A 146 -0.82 -4.29 -0.59
C TYR A 146 -2.01 -4.92 -1.32
N PRO A 147 -1.98 -6.22 -1.64
CA PRO A 147 -3.22 -6.97 -1.67
C PRO A 147 -3.73 -7.04 -0.23
N PRO A 148 -4.99 -6.70 0.05
CA PRO A 148 -5.64 -7.06 1.30
C PRO A 148 -5.27 -8.48 1.67
N HIS A 149 -4.73 -8.68 2.88
CA HIS A 149 -4.55 -10.03 3.37
C HIS A 149 -5.91 -10.73 3.27
N ASP A 150 -6.00 -11.72 2.39
CA ASP A 150 -7.16 -12.59 2.32
C ASP A 150 -7.04 -13.54 3.51
N PHE A 151 -7.41 -13.01 4.68
CA PHE A 151 -7.37 -13.76 5.92
C PHE A 151 -8.13 -15.06 5.71
N ALA A 152 -9.30 -15.05 5.03
CA ALA A 152 -10.09 -16.24 4.77
C ALA A 152 -9.26 -17.37 4.12
N ASN A 153 -8.37 -17.06 3.18
CA ASN A 153 -7.53 -18.05 2.49
C ASN A 153 -6.15 -18.32 3.10
N MET A 154 -5.67 -17.47 4.01
CA MET A 154 -4.39 -17.67 4.70
C MET A 154 -4.40 -18.82 5.71
N SER A 155 -3.26 -19.49 5.86
CA SER A 155 -3.01 -20.44 6.93
C SER A 155 -2.94 -19.74 8.29
N ASN A 156 -3.22 -20.47 9.37
CA ASN A 156 -3.11 -19.93 10.73
C ASN A 156 -1.68 -19.44 11.04
N ALA A 157 -0.65 -20.10 10.50
CA ALA A 157 0.74 -19.70 10.71
C ALA A 157 1.03 -18.32 10.09
N GLU A 158 0.59 -18.08 8.85
CA GLU A 158 0.73 -16.78 8.18
C GLU A 158 -0.02 -15.68 8.91
N ARG A 159 -1.27 -15.92 9.32
CA ARG A 159 -2.07 -14.93 10.07
C ARG A 159 -1.39 -14.55 11.40
N ILE A 160 -0.83 -15.54 12.11
CA ILE A 160 -0.10 -15.33 13.36
C ILE A 160 1.17 -14.51 13.13
N ASP A 161 1.92 -14.80 12.07
CA ASP A 161 3.14 -14.08 11.74
C ASP A 161 2.88 -12.62 11.39
N ILE A 162 1.87 -12.36 10.53
CA ILE A 162 1.39 -11.01 10.20
C ILE A 162 1.05 -10.23 11.46
N ALA A 163 0.26 -10.81 12.36
CA ALA A 163 -0.16 -10.15 13.58
C ALA A 163 1.00 -9.88 14.56
N LYS A 164 1.96 -10.81 14.67
CA LYS A 164 3.18 -10.61 15.46
C LYS A 164 4.08 -9.51 14.89
N ASN A 165 4.27 -9.50 13.57
CA ASN A 165 5.06 -8.49 12.88
C ASN A 165 4.45 -7.11 13.06
N TYR A 166 3.12 -7.01 12.96
CA TYR A 166 2.38 -5.79 13.24
C TYR A 166 2.58 -5.32 14.70
N LEU A 167 2.40 -6.18 15.70
CA LEU A 167 2.64 -5.84 17.11
C LEU A 167 4.07 -5.33 17.35
N ASN A 168 5.06 -6.03 16.82
CA ASN A 168 6.48 -5.65 16.92
C ASN A 168 6.73 -4.27 16.30
N LYS A 169 6.12 -4.01 15.14
CA LYS A 169 6.22 -2.71 14.47
C LYS A 169 5.63 -1.59 15.32
N VAL A 170 4.44 -1.75 15.88
CA VAL A 170 3.84 -0.73 16.76
C VAL A 170 4.74 -0.44 17.95
N ALA A 171 5.24 -1.50 18.60
CA ALA A 171 6.12 -1.36 19.76
C ALA A 171 7.40 -0.58 19.42
N LYS A 172 8.05 -0.92 18.30
CA LYS A 172 9.25 -0.21 17.82
C LYS A 172 8.99 1.25 17.48
N THR A 173 7.85 1.56 16.86
CA THR A 173 7.51 2.95 16.53
C THR A 173 7.27 3.79 17.79
N ILE A 174 6.60 3.24 18.80
CA ILE A 174 6.45 3.88 20.11
C ILE A 174 7.80 4.09 20.79
N GLU A 175 8.65 3.06 20.82
CA GLU A 175 9.97 3.14 21.41
C GLU A 175 10.83 4.22 20.74
N SER A 176 10.85 4.25 19.41
CA SER A 176 11.55 5.28 18.63
C SER A 176 11.06 6.68 18.96
N ALA A 177 9.74 6.88 19.07
CA ALA A 177 9.15 8.16 19.41
C ALA A 177 9.50 8.59 20.85
N GLN A 178 9.50 7.66 21.81
CA GLN A 178 9.85 7.93 23.22
C GLN A 178 11.34 8.23 23.40
N GLN A 179 12.22 7.54 22.68
CA GLN A 179 13.67 7.72 22.77
C GLN A 179 14.14 9.04 22.12
N LYS A 180 13.32 9.63 21.23
CA LYS A 180 13.65 10.88 20.56
C LYS A 180 13.39 12.06 21.48
N GLY A 181 14.34 12.30 22.40
CA GLY A 181 14.24 13.30 23.47
C GLY A 181 14.02 14.74 22.99
N ASN A 182 14.45 15.09 21.77
CA ASN A 182 14.12 16.35 21.11
C ASN A 182 13.56 16.07 19.72
N LEU A 183 12.28 16.37 19.52
CA LEU A 183 11.63 16.30 18.22
C LEU A 183 12.06 17.51 17.37
N ALA A 184 12.72 17.25 16.25
CA ALA A 184 12.94 18.26 15.22
C ALA A 184 11.60 18.65 14.55
N GLY A 185 11.55 19.81 13.90
CA GLY A 185 10.31 20.30 13.25
C GLY A 185 9.70 19.32 12.24
N TYR A 186 10.52 18.46 11.61
CA TYR A 186 10.05 17.41 10.71
C TYR A 186 9.63 16.12 11.44
N ASP A 187 10.07 15.86 12.67
CA ASP A 187 9.75 14.63 13.40
C ASP A 187 8.25 14.55 13.74
N VAL A 188 7.64 15.68 14.09
CA VAL A 188 6.21 15.75 14.44
C VAL A 188 5.30 15.23 13.31
N PRO A 189 5.35 15.79 12.08
CA PRO A 189 4.54 15.29 10.99
C PRO A 189 4.97 13.89 10.54
N ASN A 190 6.23 13.49 10.73
CA ASN A 190 6.72 12.15 10.39
C ASN A 190 6.10 11.07 11.27
N TYR A 191 6.22 11.21 12.59
CA TYR A 191 5.59 10.29 13.53
C TYR A 191 4.06 10.33 13.44
N GLY A 192 3.46 11.51 13.23
CA GLY A 192 2.00 11.62 13.02
C GLY A 192 1.51 10.71 11.89
N ARG A 193 2.25 10.68 10.78
CA ARG A 193 1.94 9.79 9.65
C ARG A 193 2.23 8.32 9.94
N GLN A 194 3.34 7.99 10.62
CA GLN A 194 3.65 6.62 11.04
C GLN A 194 2.57 6.03 11.94
N PHE A 195 2.11 6.80 12.91
CA PHE A 195 1.04 6.37 13.82
C PHE A 195 -0.31 6.26 13.11
N GLY A 196 -0.65 7.22 12.24
CA GLY A 196 -1.86 7.13 11.41
C GLY A 196 -1.87 5.88 10.53
N TYR A 197 -0.70 5.48 10.03
CA TYR A 197 -0.54 4.26 9.26
C TYR A 197 -0.73 2.99 10.09
N ILE A 198 -0.07 2.89 11.23
CA ILE A 198 -0.25 1.78 12.16
C ILE A 198 -1.73 1.60 12.51
N ALA A 199 -2.47 2.70 12.72
CA ALA A 199 -3.92 2.64 12.90
C ALA A 199 -4.66 2.11 11.67
N GLY A 200 -4.25 2.51 10.46
CA GLY A 200 -4.79 1.98 9.20
C GLY A 200 -4.48 0.50 8.96
N GLU A 201 -3.27 0.06 9.31
CA GLU A 201 -2.83 -1.34 9.22
C GLU A 201 -3.65 -2.20 10.19
N GLY A 202 -3.88 -1.71 11.41
CA GLY A 202 -4.78 -2.34 12.40
C GLY A 202 -6.19 -2.58 11.86
N LYS A 203 -6.75 -1.65 11.06
CA LYS A 203 -8.09 -1.82 10.46
C LYS A 203 -8.21 -3.03 9.54
N ARG A 204 -7.09 -3.54 9.01
CA ARG A 204 -7.07 -4.68 8.08
C ARG A 204 -7.40 -6.00 8.77
N PHE A 205 -7.27 -6.08 10.10
CA PHE A 205 -7.67 -7.23 10.90
C PHE A 205 -9.21 -7.38 11.04
N LEU A 206 -10.01 -6.42 10.54
CA LEU A 206 -11.48 -6.45 10.57
C LEU A 206 -12.16 -7.12 9.36
N THR A 207 -11.45 -7.87 8.52
CA THR A 207 -11.99 -8.34 7.24
C THR A 207 -12.99 -9.51 7.38
N GLN A 208 -14.25 -9.20 7.03
CA GLN A 208 -15.43 -9.95 6.54
C GLN A 208 -15.88 -11.31 7.11
N ASP A 209 -15.12 -12.04 7.92
CA ASP A 209 -15.63 -13.29 8.51
C ASP A 209 -16.14 -13.10 9.95
N VAL A 210 -17.32 -13.68 10.22
CA VAL A 210 -18.18 -13.50 11.41
C VAL A 210 -17.51 -13.93 12.74
N ILE A 211 -16.31 -14.52 12.67
CA ILE A 211 -15.47 -14.79 13.83
C ILE A 211 -14.22 -13.93 13.66
N GLN A 212 -14.09 -12.87 14.47
CA GLN A 212 -12.96 -11.94 14.42
C GLN A 212 -11.95 -12.23 15.54
N PRO A 213 -11.06 -13.23 15.38
CA PRO A 213 -10.08 -13.59 16.41
C PRO A 213 -8.91 -12.61 16.50
N TYR A 214 -9.00 -11.42 15.90
CA TYR A 214 -7.95 -10.40 15.89
C TYR A 214 -8.50 -8.97 16.09
N SER A 215 -9.74 -8.84 16.59
CA SER A 215 -10.36 -7.52 16.78
C SER A 215 -9.59 -6.63 17.77
N SER A 216 -8.90 -7.20 18.75
CA SER A 216 -8.01 -6.42 19.61
C SER A 216 -6.78 -5.87 18.88
N CYS A 217 -6.33 -6.49 17.78
CA CYS A 217 -5.21 -6.01 16.97
C CYS A 217 -5.52 -4.70 16.22
N LEU A 218 -6.78 -4.48 15.84
CA LEU A 218 -7.25 -3.18 15.38
C LEU A 218 -6.97 -2.10 16.42
N MET A 219 -7.34 -2.37 17.67
CA MET A 219 -7.31 -1.38 18.74
C MET A 219 -5.88 -0.96 19.08
N VAL A 220 -4.89 -1.86 18.91
CA VAL A 220 -3.47 -1.55 19.13
C VAL A 220 -3.05 -0.30 18.36
N GLY A 221 -3.31 -0.28 17.06
CA GLY A 221 -2.83 0.80 16.20
C GLY A 221 -3.60 2.10 16.42
N PHE A 222 -4.92 1.97 16.63
CA PHE A 222 -5.76 3.11 17.00
C PHE A 222 -5.27 3.78 18.29
N ARG A 223 -4.99 3.00 19.35
CA ARG A 223 -4.52 3.54 20.63
C ARG A 223 -3.12 4.10 20.57
N ALA A 224 -2.23 3.51 19.77
CA ALA A 224 -0.91 4.06 19.51
C ALA A 224 -0.99 5.44 18.83
N HIS A 225 -1.90 5.59 17.86
CA HIS A 225 -2.14 6.87 17.20
C HIS A 225 -2.79 7.92 18.09
N GLU A 226 -3.75 7.52 18.92
CA GLU A 226 -4.33 8.39 19.95
C GLU A 226 -3.27 8.88 20.93
N TRP A 227 -2.40 7.99 21.40
CA TRP A 227 -1.28 8.34 22.28
C TRP A 227 -0.38 9.41 21.66
N TRP A 228 0.05 9.23 20.41
CA TRP A 228 0.85 10.24 19.72
C TRP A 228 0.10 11.56 19.54
N SER A 229 -1.18 11.50 19.20
CA SER A 229 -2.01 12.70 19.02
C SER A 229 -2.14 13.52 20.31
N GLU A 230 -2.22 12.87 21.47
CA GLU A 230 -2.21 13.58 22.77
C GLU A 230 -0.87 14.25 23.06
N GLN A 231 0.25 13.62 22.68
CA GLN A 231 1.60 14.22 22.81
C GLN A 231 1.69 15.52 22.02
N ILE A 232 1.23 15.51 20.76
CA ILE A 232 1.26 16.69 19.90
C ILE A 232 0.33 17.78 20.41
N ARG A 233 -0.88 17.41 20.85
CA ARG A 233 -1.82 18.38 21.41
C ARG A 233 -1.24 19.08 22.64
N PHE A 234 -0.55 18.32 23.50
CA PHE A 234 0.15 18.89 24.65
C PHE A 234 1.30 19.81 24.23
N ALA A 235 2.11 19.42 23.24
CA ALA A 235 3.22 20.23 22.75
C ALA A 235 2.79 21.55 22.06
N HIS A 236 1.55 21.62 21.55
CA HIS A 236 0.99 22.81 20.91
C HIS A 236 0.06 23.64 21.81
N ASP A 237 -0.11 23.27 23.09
CA ASP A 237 -0.94 24.05 24.01
C ASP A 237 -0.26 25.38 24.35
N PRO A 238 -0.87 26.54 24.04
CA PRO A 238 -0.29 27.85 24.30
C PRO A 238 -0.31 28.26 25.78
N ALA A 239 -0.92 27.47 26.67
CA ALA A 239 -0.93 27.70 28.12
C ALA A 239 -0.16 26.61 28.92
N PRO A 240 1.13 26.33 28.60
CA PRO A 240 1.90 25.26 29.24
C PRO A 240 2.18 25.53 30.72
N ASN A 241 1.84 26.72 31.25
CA ASN A 241 2.11 27.13 32.62
C ASN A 241 0.90 26.98 33.56
N ASP A 242 -0.23 26.44 33.10
CA ASP A 242 -1.40 26.12 33.94
C ASP A 242 -1.24 24.70 34.53
N PRO A 243 -0.98 24.55 35.85
CA PRO A 243 -0.70 23.24 36.45
C PRO A 243 -1.85 22.25 36.32
N GLN A 244 -3.11 22.72 36.30
CA GLN A 244 -4.28 21.86 36.21
C GLN A 244 -4.45 21.34 34.77
N LYS A 245 -4.21 22.18 33.76
CA LYS A 245 -4.18 21.76 32.36
C LYS A 245 -3.03 20.81 32.07
N MET A 246 -1.84 21.07 32.62
CA MET A 246 -0.69 20.16 32.52
C MET A 246 -1.02 18.78 33.08
N ALA A 247 -1.55 18.71 34.31
CA ALA A 247 -1.93 17.45 34.95
C ALA A 247 -2.97 16.69 34.12
N SER A 248 -3.98 17.39 33.59
CA SER A 248 -5.00 16.81 32.72
C SER A 248 -4.40 16.25 31.42
N ALA A 249 -3.48 16.97 30.78
CA ALA A 249 -2.83 16.54 29.55
C ALA A 249 -1.94 15.31 29.76
N ILE A 250 -1.11 15.32 30.81
CA ILE A 250 -0.29 14.17 31.20
C ILE A 250 -1.18 12.96 31.48
N GLN A 251 -2.31 13.15 32.15
CA GLN A 251 -3.25 12.06 32.41
C GLN A 251 -3.85 11.48 31.12
N ARG A 252 -4.22 12.30 30.13
CA ARG A 252 -4.71 11.81 28.83
C ARG A 252 -3.64 11.02 28.08
N ILE A 253 -2.41 11.53 28.02
CA ILE A 253 -1.27 10.84 27.41
C ILE A 253 -1.07 9.47 28.06
N LYS A 254 -1.07 9.42 29.40
CA LYS A 254 -0.92 8.17 30.16
C LYS A 254 -2.06 7.20 29.87
N THR A 255 -3.31 7.67 29.90
CA THR A 255 -4.49 6.85 29.61
C THR A 255 -4.42 6.25 28.20
N ALA A 256 -4.02 7.03 27.19
CA ALA A 256 -3.87 6.52 25.83
C ALA A 256 -2.76 5.47 25.72
N TYR A 257 -1.63 5.69 26.40
CA TYR A 257 -0.53 4.73 26.45
C TYR A 257 -0.92 3.41 27.15
N ASP A 258 -1.64 3.50 28.27
CA ASP A 258 -2.15 2.34 28.99
C ASP A 258 -3.17 1.58 28.13
N GLY A 259 -4.04 2.30 27.42
CA GLY A 259 -4.96 1.73 26.43
C GLY A 259 -4.24 0.95 25.33
N TYR A 260 -3.14 1.49 24.79
CA TYR A 260 -2.28 0.78 23.83
C TYR A 260 -1.75 -0.55 24.43
N LYS A 261 -1.17 -0.51 25.63
CA LYS A 261 -0.61 -1.72 26.27
C LYS A 261 -1.65 -2.80 26.49
N ILE A 262 -2.86 -2.41 26.92
CA ILE A 262 -3.98 -3.34 27.10
C ILE A 262 -4.34 -4.00 25.77
N SER A 263 -4.58 -3.21 24.71
CA SER A 263 -4.91 -3.75 23.39
C SER A 263 -3.80 -4.62 22.82
N ALA A 264 -2.53 -4.29 23.06
CA ALA A 264 -1.39 -5.08 22.61
C ALA A 264 -1.32 -6.45 23.31
N ALA A 265 -1.60 -6.48 24.62
CA ALA A 265 -1.69 -7.72 25.38
C ALA A 265 -2.88 -8.58 24.93
N GLU A 266 -4.04 -7.97 24.67
CA GLU A 266 -5.22 -8.66 24.17
C GLU A 266 -4.99 -9.22 22.76
N CYS A 267 -4.48 -8.41 21.83
CA CYS A 267 -4.10 -8.89 20.49
C CYS A 267 -3.10 -10.06 20.59
N SER A 268 -2.11 -9.99 21.48
CA SER A 268 -1.17 -11.09 21.72
C SER A 268 -1.84 -12.38 22.22
N LYS A 269 -2.92 -12.27 22.99
CA LYS A 269 -3.72 -13.39 23.48
C LYS A 269 -4.59 -13.95 22.35
N ASP A 270 -5.28 -13.08 21.65
CA ASP A 270 -6.13 -13.35 20.50
C ASP A 270 -5.39 -14.19 19.45
N ILE A 271 -4.18 -13.76 19.08
CA ILE A 271 -3.26 -14.47 18.16
C ILE A 271 -3.01 -15.92 18.59
N LYS A 272 -2.90 -16.20 19.89
CA LYS A 272 -2.66 -17.54 20.44
C LYS A 272 -3.92 -18.40 20.50
N SER A 273 -5.10 -17.77 20.50
CA SER A 273 -6.40 -18.43 20.67
C SER A 273 -7.18 -18.68 19.37
N VAL A 274 -6.64 -18.28 18.22
CA VAL A 274 -7.32 -18.41 16.92
C VAL A 274 -7.72 -19.87 16.66
N PRO A 275 -9.02 -20.18 16.53
CA PRO A 275 -9.47 -21.53 16.23
C PRO A 275 -8.82 -22.04 14.93
N LYS A 276 -8.55 -23.34 14.85
CA LYS A 276 -8.18 -23.95 13.57
C LYS A 276 -9.28 -23.62 12.55
N LYS A 277 -8.91 -23.15 11.36
CA LYS A 277 -9.86 -22.96 10.24
C LYS A 277 -10.70 -24.25 10.15
N PRO A 278 -12.04 -24.15 10.10
CA PRO A 278 -12.89 -25.34 9.98
C PRO A 278 -12.36 -26.20 8.83
N GLN A 279 -12.19 -27.50 9.05
CA GLN A 279 -11.78 -28.38 7.97
C GLN A 279 -12.82 -28.25 6.84
N PRO A 280 -12.40 -28.19 5.56
CA PRO A 280 -13.32 -28.23 4.45
C PRO A 280 -14.25 -29.41 4.62
N THR A 281 -15.55 -29.17 4.49
CA THR A 281 -16.55 -30.23 4.59
C THR A 281 -17.27 -30.39 3.25
N GLU A 282 -17.63 -31.63 2.93
CA GLU A 282 -18.49 -31.95 1.79
C GLU A 282 -19.82 -32.50 2.30
N ARG A 283 -20.89 -32.21 1.55
CA ARG A 283 -22.19 -32.84 1.79
C ARG A 283 -22.24 -34.16 1.05
N LEU A 284 -22.56 -35.22 1.77
CA LEU A 284 -22.74 -36.56 1.23
C LEU A 284 -24.20 -37.00 1.37
N PRO A 285 -24.69 -37.80 0.40
CA PRO A 285 -26.04 -38.33 0.44
C PRO A 285 -26.25 -39.29 1.62
N PRO A 286 -27.52 -39.62 1.94
CA PRO A 286 -27.84 -40.63 2.93
C PRO A 286 -27.16 -41.97 2.65
N THR A 287 -26.75 -42.66 3.71
CA THR A 287 -26.23 -44.03 3.64
C THR A 287 -27.38 -45.04 3.82
N PRO A 288 -27.34 -46.22 3.19
CA PRO A 288 -28.42 -47.22 3.30
C PRO A 288 -28.70 -47.69 4.74
N ASP A 289 -27.70 -47.64 5.62
CA ASP A 289 -27.79 -48.03 7.03
C ASP A 289 -27.98 -46.84 7.99
N ASN A 290 -28.16 -45.63 7.44
CA ASN A 290 -28.29 -44.37 8.17
C ASN A 290 -27.14 -44.09 9.14
N LYS A 291 -25.95 -44.64 8.88
CA LYS A 291 -24.74 -44.37 9.66
C LYS A 291 -23.84 -43.34 9.00
N PRO A 292 -23.00 -42.62 9.77
CA PRO A 292 -22.07 -41.66 9.20
C PRO A 292 -21.15 -42.34 8.17
N PRO A 293 -20.99 -41.79 6.95
CA PRO A 293 -20.22 -42.44 5.90
C PRO A 293 -18.73 -42.54 6.22
N ARG A 294 -18.21 -41.69 7.12
CA ARG A 294 -16.86 -41.78 7.68
C ARG A 294 -16.73 -41.06 9.03
N PRO A 295 -15.66 -41.30 9.81
CA PRO A 295 -15.42 -40.61 11.07
C PRO A 295 -15.40 -39.09 10.90
N GLY A 296 -16.04 -38.38 11.83
CA GLY A 296 -16.13 -36.91 11.83
C GLY A 296 -17.29 -36.31 11.03
N CYS A 297 -18.10 -37.13 10.33
CA CYS A 297 -19.32 -36.65 9.69
C CYS A 297 -20.41 -36.30 10.69
N LEU A 298 -21.07 -35.16 10.48
CA LEU A 298 -22.21 -34.69 11.27
C LEU A 298 -23.50 -34.80 10.45
N MET A 299 -24.57 -35.26 11.10
CA MET A 299 -25.89 -35.36 10.48
C MET A 299 -26.47 -33.95 10.25
N VAL A 300 -26.99 -33.73 9.05
CA VAL A 300 -27.70 -32.50 8.66
C VAL A 300 -29.17 -32.83 8.51
N PHE A 301 -30.00 -32.20 9.34
CA PHE A 301 -31.45 -32.32 9.23
C PHE A 301 -31.97 -31.42 8.11
N ILE A 302 -32.67 -32.02 7.15
CA ILE A 302 -33.34 -31.32 6.06
C ILE A 302 -34.85 -31.46 6.25
N PRO A 303 -35.66 -30.42 5.97
CA PRO A 303 -37.11 -30.44 6.21
C PRO A 303 -37.89 -31.55 5.48
N ASP A 304 -37.30 -32.20 4.48
CA ASP A 304 -37.90 -33.26 3.68
C ASP A 304 -37.68 -34.68 4.24
N ASN A 305 -37.22 -34.80 5.49
CA ASN A 305 -36.86 -36.06 6.15
C ASN A 305 -35.74 -36.86 5.46
N THR A 306 -34.99 -36.26 4.54
CA THR A 306 -33.76 -36.87 4.02
C THR A 306 -32.59 -36.53 4.93
N THR A 307 -31.72 -37.52 5.18
CA THR A 307 -30.55 -37.35 6.06
C THR A 307 -29.31 -37.13 5.21
N GLU A 308 -28.83 -35.90 5.13
CA GLU A 308 -27.52 -35.60 4.54
C GLU A 308 -26.43 -35.63 5.61
N TRP A 309 -25.19 -35.86 5.18
CA TRP A 309 -24.02 -35.87 6.05
C TRP A 309 -23.08 -34.73 5.68
N ASN A 310 -22.67 -33.91 6.65
CA ASN A 310 -21.60 -32.94 6.48
C ASN A 310 -20.28 -33.55 6.98
N CYS A 311 -19.36 -33.83 6.06
CA CYS A 311 -18.19 -34.66 6.32
C CYS A 311 -16.88 -33.94 6.06
N PRO A 312 -15.84 -34.08 6.91
CA PRO A 312 -14.51 -33.51 6.64
C PRO A 312 -13.92 -34.10 5.35
N ILE A 313 -13.38 -33.25 4.47
CA ILE A 313 -12.67 -33.67 3.26
C ILE A 313 -11.26 -34.08 3.67
N ASN A 314 -10.95 -35.37 3.63
CA ASN A 314 -9.59 -35.86 3.84
C ASN A 314 -8.76 -35.53 2.59
N LYS A 315 -7.84 -34.56 2.70
CA LYS A 315 -6.78 -34.41 1.71
C LYS A 315 -5.81 -35.57 1.90
N GLY A 316 -5.80 -36.51 0.96
CA GLY A 316 -4.79 -37.57 0.88
C GLY A 316 -3.40 -37.00 0.62
#